data_AF-A0A069D7A4-F1
#
_entry.id   AF-A0A069D7A4-F1
#
_cell.length_a   1.000
_cell.length_b   1.000
_cell.length_c   1.000
_cell.angle_alpha   90.00
_cell.angle_beta   90.00
_cell.angle_gamma   90.00
#
_symmetry.space_group_name_H-M   'P 1'
#
loop_
_entity.id
_entity.type
_entity.pdbx_description
1 polymer ?
#
loop_
_entity_poly.entity_id
_entity_poly.type
_entity_poly.pdbx_seq_one_letter_code
_entity_poly.pdbx_strand_id
1 'polypeptide(L)'
;MCNSVVQTHYYYPFGMSFTEGSATSQQPYKYHDKELDTERGLNLYDYSAGYMDPALERFSTVELHAKKIFLVSVVINMAHLRLIN
;
A
#
# COMPACT_ATOMS: atom_id res chain seq x y z
N MET A 1 -30.06 -20.15 14.58
CA MET A 1 -30.08 -18.92 13.74
C MET A 1 -29.21 -19.20 12.53
N CYS A 2 -29.70 -18.92 11.32
CA CYS A 2 -28.92 -19.11 10.09
C CYS A 2 -28.04 -17.87 9.87
N ASN A 3 -26.72 -18.02 9.91
CA ASN A 3 -25.80 -16.93 9.62
C ASN A 3 -25.80 -16.66 8.11
N SER A 4 -26.51 -15.61 7.68
CA SER A 4 -26.46 -15.13 6.30
C SER A 4 -25.26 -14.22 6.10
N VAL A 5 -24.47 -14.44 5.05
CA VAL A 5 -23.38 -13.54 4.66
C VAL A 5 -23.97 -12.23 4.16
N VAL A 6 -23.54 -11.12 4.76
CA VAL A 6 -24.06 -9.76 4.45
C VAL A 6 -23.28 -9.10 3.32
N GLN A 7 -21.98 -9.40 3.17
CA GLN A 7 -21.10 -8.76 2.19
C GLN A 7 -19.89 -9.64 1.85
N THR A 8 -19.51 -9.68 0.56
CA THR A 8 -18.31 -10.38 0.06
C THR A 8 -17.53 -9.42 -0.83
N HIS A 9 -16.21 -9.38 -0.66
CA HIS A 9 -15.31 -8.55 -1.46
C HIS A 9 -14.27 -9.39 -2.20
N TYR A 10 -13.93 -8.96 -3.41
CA TYR A 10 -12.87 -9.54 -4.23
C TYR A 10 -11.80 -8.49 -4.48
N TYR A 11 -10.54 -8.85 -4.18
CA TYR A 11 -9.40 -7.95 -4.30
C TYR A 11 -8.37 -8.50 -5.30
N TYR A 12 -7.75 -7.59 -6.05
CA TYR A 12 -6.48 -7.86 -6.72
C TYR A 12 -5.35 -8.02 -5.69
N PRO A 13 -4.20 -8.62 -6.05
CA PRO A 13 -3.12 -8.94 -5.11
C PRO A 13 -2.58 -7.76 -4.29
N PHE A 14 -2.81 -6.53 -4.73
CA PHE A 14 -2.33 -5.31 -4.06
C PHE A 14 -3.46 -4.47 -3.43
N GLY A 15 -4.67 -5.01 -3.34
CA GLY A 15 -5.76 -4.40 -2.57
C GLY A 15 -6.74 -3.53 -3.36
N MET A 16 -6.59 -3.44 -4.69
CA MET A 16 -7.64 -2.87 -5.55
C MET A 16 -8.88 -3.78 -5.55
N SER A 17 -10.06 -3.20 -5.42
CA SER A 17 -11.32 -3.95 -5.49
C SER A 17 -11.69 -4.28 -6.94
N PHE A 18 -12.19 -5.49 -7.20
CA PHE A 18 -12.64 -5.90 -8.53
C PHE A 18 -13.90 -5.16 -8.99
N THR A 19 -14.68 -4.65 -8.04
CA THR A 19 -15.92 -3.91 -8.26
C THR A 19 -16.14 -2.95 -7.08
N GLU A 20 -16.55 -1.71 -7.37
CA GLU A 20 -17.24 -0.87 -6.39
C GLU A 20 -18.64 -1.44 -6.19
N GLY A 21 -18.73 -2.56 -5.47
CA GLY A 21 -20.02 -3.18 -5.18
C GLY A 21 -20.89 -2.13 -4.50
N SER A 22 -22.15 -1.98 -4.94
CA SER A 22 -23.13 -1.09 -4.30
C SER A 22 -23.15 -1.38 -2.81
N ALA A 23 -22.47 -0.54 -2.04
CA ALA A 23 -22.21 -0.78 -0.64
C ALA A 23 -23.50 -0.50 0.12
N THR A 24 -24.30 -1.54 0.33
CA THR A 24 -25.40 -1.49 1.30
C THR A 24 -24.87 -1.49 2.74
N SER A 25 -23.56 -1.73 2.92
CA SER A 25 -22.86 -1.86 4.19
C SER A 25 -21.58 -1.00 4.19
N GLN A 26 -21.50 -0.09 5.17
CA GLN A 26 -20.36 0.81 5.39
C GLN A 26 -19.27 0.14 6.25
N GLN A 27 -18.72 -0.99 5.81
CA GLN A 27 -17.57 -1.57 6.51
C GLN A 27 -16.29 -0.81 6.13
N PRO A 28 -15.60 -0.13 7.07
CA PRO A 28 -14.41 0.66 6.76
C PRO A 28 -13.16 -0.20 6.55
N TYR A 29 -13.06 -1.32 7.28
CA TYR A 29 -11.94 -2.26 7.17
C TYR A 29 -12.12 -3.20 5.98
N LYS A 30 -11.13 -3.23 5.08
CA LYS A 30 -11.20 -3.98 3.82
C LYS A 30 -9.96 -4.85 3.64
N TYR A 31 -9.06 -4.49 2.75
CA TYR A 31 -7.86 -5.27 2.48
C TYR A 31 -6.92 -5.28 3.69
N HIS A 32 -6.41 -6.45 4.08
CA HIS A 32 -5.52 -6.64 5.23
C HIS A 32 -6.04 -6.02 6.54
N ASP A 33 -7.35 -6.01 6.74
CA ASP A 33 -8.00 -5.36 7.89
C ASP A 33 -7.61 -3.88 8.06
N LYS A 34 -7.26 -3.22 6.94
CA LYS A 34 -6.95 -1.78 6.90
C LYS A 34 -8.17 -0.98 6.49
N GLU A 35 -8.24 0.20 7.09
CA GLU A 35 -9.27 1.18 6.81
C GLU A 35 -9.03 1.80 5.44
N LEU A 36 -10.05 1.77 4.58
CA LEU A 36 -10.03 2.41 3.28
C LEU A 36 -10.57 3.84 3.41
N ASP A 37 -9.70 4.83 3.30
CA ASP A 37 -10.06 6.24 3.20
C ASP A 37 -10.53 6.57 1.78
N THR A 38 -11.83 6.86 1.65
CA THR A 38 -12.47 7.33 0.42
C THR A 38 -12.77 8.82 0.43
N GLU A 39 -12.54 9.54 1.54
CA GLU A 39 -12.94 10.95 1.69
C GLU A 39 -12.20 11.87 0.71
N ARG A 40 -10.96 11.50 0.37
CA ARG A 40 -10.09 12.27 -0.53
C ARG A 40 -10.11 11.78 -1.97
N GLY A 41 -10.96 10.81 -2.30
CA GLY A 41 -11.13 10.27 -3.64
C GLY A 41 -9.94 9.47 -4.19
N LEU A 42 -8.85 9.30 -3.42
CA LEU A 42 -7.69 8.49 -3.81
C LEU A 42 -7.80 7.01 -3.39
N ASN A 43 -8.83 6.62 -2.63
CA ASN A 43 -9.03 5.24 -2.15
C ASN A 43 -7.76 4.66 -1.49
N LEU A 44 -7.26 5.34 -0.45
CA LEU A 44 -6.00 5.01 0.21
C LEU A 44 -6.24 4.13 1.43
N TYR A 45 -5.35 3.18 1.68
CA TYR A 45 -5.37 2.42 2.93
C TYR A 45 -4.54 3.14 4.00
N ASP A 46 -5.14 3.34 5.18
CA ASP A 46 -4.43 3.87 6.33
C ASP A 46 -3.55 2.77 6.96
N TYR A 47 -2.25 2.86 6.70
CA TYR A 47 -1.25 2.13 7.47
C TYR A 47 -0.58 3.07 8.45
N SER A 48 -0.26 2.56 9.64
CA SER A 48 0.47 3.31 10.67
C SER A 48 1.85 3.83 10.22
N ALA A 49 2.41 3.29 9.14
CA ALA A 49 3.66 3.75 8.51
C ALA A 49 3.43 4.74 7.33
N GLY A 50 2.18 5.02 6.96
CA GLY A 50 1.82 5.88 5.83
C GLY A 50 0.56 5.41 5.09
N TYR A 51 0.07 6.22 4.15
CA TYR A 51 -1.00 5.79 3.25
C TYR A 51 -0.44 4.87 2.16
N MET A 52 -1.10 3.73 1.93
CA MET A 52 -0.80 2.85 0.79
C MET A 52 -1.80 3.12 -0.33
N ASP A 53 -1.29 3.39 -1.53
CA ASP A 53 -2.09 3.52 -2.74
C ASP A 53 -2.16 2.15 -3.44
N PRO A 54 -3.33 1.49 -3.46
CA PRO A 54 -3.47 0.17 -4.08
C PRO A 54 -3.39 0.21 -5.61
N ALA A 55 -3.61 1.37 -6.25
CA ALA A 55 -3.52 1.52 -7.69
C ALA A 55 -2.07 1.75 -8.17
N LEU A 56 -1.26 2.43 -7.36
CA LEU A 56 0.17 2.63 -7.62
C LEU A 56 1.06 1.58 -6.97
N GLU A 57 0.48 0.67 -6.17
CA GLU A 57 1.17 -0.37 -5.41
C GLU A 57 2.31 0.19 -4.53
N ARG A 58 2.14 1.42 -4.03
CA ARG A 58 3.21 2.18 -3.39
C ARG A 58 2.75 2.87 -2.11
N PHE A 59 3.64 2.89 -1.12
CA PHE A 59 3.46 3.72 0.06
C PHE A 59 3.80 5.19 -0.24
N SER A 60 2.91 6.08 0.17
CA SER A 60 3.10 7.54 0.13
C SER A 60 4.31 7.98 0.96
N THR A 61 4.59 7.30 2.08
CA THR A 61 5.79 7.52 2.87
C THR A 61 6.99 6.93 2.15
N VAL A 62 7.87 7.79 1.64
CA VAL A 62 9.21 7.36 1.21
C VAL A 62 10.00 7.02 2.47
N GLU A 63 10.03 5.73 2.81
CA GLU A 63 10.85 5.16 3.89
C GLU A 63 12.27 5.77 3.84
N LEU A 64 12.64 6.51 4.89
CA LEU A 64 13.95 7.14 5.06
C LEU A 64 15.10 6.10 4.90
N HIS A 65 14.80 4.83 5.22
CA HIS A 65 15.68 3.68 5.06
C HIS A 65 16.04 3.38 3.60
N ALA A 66 15.09 3.50 2.68
CA ALA A 66 15.34 3.23 1.26
C ALA A 66 16.37 4.22 0.68
N LYS A 67 16.31 5.49 1.09
CA LYS A 67 17.28 6.52 0.72
C LYS A 67 18.68 6.19 1.28
N LYS A 68 18.76 5.72 2.53
CA LYS A 68 20.04 5.36 3.16
C LYS A 68 20.71 4.17 2.43
N ILE A 69 19.96 3.12 2.11
CA ILE A 69 20.47 1.94 1.41
C ILE A 69 20.96 2.32 0.01
N PHE A 70 20.20 3.14 -0.72
CA PHE A 70 20.61 3.64 -2.03
C PHE A 70 21.92 4.45 -1.97
N LEU A 71 22.03 5.38 -1.01
CA LEU A 71 23.25 6.18 -0.83
C LEU A 71 24.47 5.33 -0.47
N VAL A 72 24.31 4.33 0.40
CA VAL A 72 25.40 3.41 0.78
C VAL A 72 25.87 2.61 -0.44
N SER A 73 24.94 2.10 -1.25
CA SER A 73 25.27 1.37 -2.48
C SER A 73 26.04 2.25 -3.48
N VAL A 74 25.61 3.49 -3.70
CA VAL A 74 26.30 4.44 -4.59
C VAL A 74 27.72 4.74 -4.09
N VAL A 75 27.91 4.97 -2.79
CA VAL A 75 29.24 5.24 -2.23
C VAL A 75 30.18 4.04 -2.36
N ILE A 76 29.69 2.83 -2.11
CA ILE A 76 30.50 1.59 -2.23
C ILE A 76 30.92 1.38 -3.70
N ASN A 77 30.00 1.54 -4.65
CA ASN A 77 30.32 1.39 -6.08
C ASN A 77 31.31 2.46 -6.56
N MET A 78 31.17 3.71 -6.09
CA MET A 78 32.10 4.78 -6.42
C MET A 78 33.49 4.58 -5.78
N ALA A 79 33.55 4.03 -4.57
CA ALA A 79 34.82 3.67 -3.93
C ALA A 79 35.51 2.50 -4.64
N HIS A 80 34.74 1.50 -5.09
CA HIS A 80 35.25 0.38 -5.86
C HIS A 80 35.83 0.84 -7.21
N LEU A 81 35.14 1.75 -7.91
CA LEU A 81 35.61 2.30 -9.19
C LEU A 81 36.87 3.18 -9.06
N ARG A 82 37.07 3.81 -7.90
CA ARG A 82 38.27 4.63 -7.60
C ARG A 82 39.51 3.81 -7.22
N LEU A 83 39.35 2.54 -6.88
CA LEU A 83 40.47 1.64 -6.53
C LEU A 83 40.99 0.83 -7.74
N ILE A 84 40.35 0.98 -8.91
CA ILE A 84 40.66 0.21 -10.13
C ILE A 84 41.36 1.09 -11.21
N ASN A 85 41.63 2.38 -10.91
CA ASN A 85 42.47 3.27 -11.74
C ASN A 85 43.71 3.69 -10.96
#